data_AF-A0A368D9U8-F1
#
_entry.id   AF-A0A368D9U8-F1
#
_cell.length_a   1.000
_cell.length_b   1.000
_cell.length_c   1.000
_cell.angle_alpha   90.00
_cell.angle_beta   90.00
_cell.angle_gamma   90.00
#
_symmetry.space_group_name_H-M   'P 1'
#
loop_
_entity.id
_entity.type
_entity.pdbx_description
1 polymer ?
#
loop_
_entity_poly.entity_id
_entity_poly.type
_entity_poly.pdbx_seq_one_letter_code
_entity_poly.pdbx_strand_id
1 'polypeptide(L)'
;MSDDEIIEAIIDSENRLIVSKSDLPKSTVSNLDYEMPDEVIRLAELVPEHGYEIEMKSWSFFDFELDYERNDNKYFNIDGRKLESSTLKKDEWGNKKDQSIKDKRKKRGPCFKFVYPISYEMSDGSTISGNNRKEIYIQMKEYFKLNGKSKENRPKLNLPVQILTLDKNKKVQKKEISNIDDLKSLWKYCKRSKGSD
;
A
#
# COMPACT_ATOMS: atom_id res chain seq x y z
N MET A 1 -24.56 8.35 -9.58
CA MET A 1 -23.63 7.21 -9.48
C MET A 1 -23.45 6.84 -8.02
N SER A 2 -23.40 5.56 -7.72
CA SER A 2 -23.03 5.03 -6.41
C SER A 2 -21.52 5.15 -6.17
N ASP A 3 -21.08 5.02 -4.92
CA ASP A 3 -19.64 5.02 -4.60
C ASP A 3 -18.91 3.86 -5.29
N ASP A 4 -19.55 2.69 -5.41
CA ASP A 4 -19.02 1.53 -6.12
C ASP A 4 -18.74 1.82 -7.60
N GLU A 5 -19.69 2.46 -8.30
CA GLU A 5 -19.57 2.85 -9.71
C GLU A 5 -18.45 3.87 -9.92
N ILE A 6 -18.32 4.86 -9.03
CA ILE A 6 -17.26 5.87 -9.12
C ILE A 6 -15.90 5.22 -8.88
N ILE A 7 -15.78 4.36 -7.87
CA ILE A 7 -14.54 3.63 -7.58
C ILE A 7 -14.14 2.75 -8.77
N GLU A 8 -15.09 2.08 -9.40
CA GLU A 8 -14.83 1.28 -10.60
C GLU A 8 -14.32 2.14 -11.76
N ALA A 9 -14.97 3.25 -12.04
CA ALA A 9 -14.54 4.17 -13.09
C ALA A 9 -13.15 4.77 -12.82
N ILE A 10 -12.83 5.10 -11.55
CA ILE A 10 -11.48 5.52 -11.16
C ILE A 10 -10.48 4.41 -11.45
N ILE A 11 -10.76 3.17 -11.03
CA ILE A 11 -9.84 2.02 -11.20
C ILE A 11 -9.60 1.71 -12.67
N ASP A 12 -10.63 1.76 -13.51
CA ASP A 12 -10.55 1.35 -14.91
C ASP A 12 -10.03 2.45 -15.85
N SER A 13 -9.92 3.69 -15.35
CA SER A 13 -9.40 4.80 -16.15
C SER A 13 -7.93 4.64 -16.51
N GLU A 14 -7.62 4.87 -17.79
CA GLU A 14 -6.26 5.05 -18.29
C GLU A 14 -5.77 6.50 -18.16
N ASN A 15 -6.69 7.46 -18.14
CA ASN A 15 -6.36 8.87 -18.01
C ASN A 15 -6.22 9.22 -16.52
N ARG A 16 -4.97 9.33 -16.08
CA ARG A 16 -4.60 9.59 -14.68
C ARG A 16 -3.53 10.66 -14.65
N LEU A 17 -3.70 11.62 -13.75
CA LEU A 17 -2.73 12.68 -13.52
C LEU A 17 -2.16 12.51 -12.12
N ILE A 18 -0.84 12.39 -12.01
CA ILE A 18 -0.18 12.43 -10.71
C ILE A 18 -0.31 13.85 -10.18
N VAL A 19 -0.86 13.99 -8.97
CA VAL A 19 -1.08 15.28 -8.31
C VAL A 19 -0.38 15.33 -6.95
N SER A 20 -0.08 16.54 -6.50
CA SER A 20 0.54 16.78 -5.21
C SER A 20 -0.51 16.87 -4.09
N LYS A 21 -0.08 16.80 -2.82
CA LYS A 21 -0.98 16.96 -1.67
C LYS A 21 -1.73 18.31 -1.69
N SER A 22 -1.13 19.37 -2.23
CA SER A 22 -1.77 20.69 -2.33
C SER A 22 -2.89 20.76 -3.37
N ASP A 23 -2.91 19.84 -4.34
CA ASP A 23 -3.95 19.78 -5.37
C ASP A 23 -5.19 19.00 -4.90
N LEU A 24 -5.11 18.36 -3.73
CA LEU A 24 -6.22 17.62 -3.15
C LEU A 24 -7.21 18.55 -2.46
N PRO A 25 -8.52 18.26 -2.51
CA PRO A 25 -9.51 18.95 -1.72
C PRO A 25 -9.15 18.93 -0.22
N LYS A 26 -9.43 20.03 0.49
CA LYS A 26 -9.17 20.11 1.94
C LYS A 26 -9.91 19.02 2.72
N SER A 27 -11.14 18.70 2.30
CA SER A 27 -11.95 17.59 2.85
C SER A 27 -11.23 16.24 2.77
N THR A 28 -10.59 15.94 1.65
CA THR A 28 -9.78 14.73 1.45
C THR A 28 -8.63 14.69 2.46
N VAL A 29 -7.86 15.77 2.55
CA VAL A 29 -6.70 15.84 3.45
C VAL A 29 -7.14 15.70 4.91
N SER A 30 -8.20 16.41 5.33
CA SER A 30 -8.73 16.31 6.68
C SER A 30 -9.25 14.91 7.03
N ASN A 31 -9.90 14.22 6.07
CA ASN A 31 -10.34 12.84 6.29
C ASN A 31 -9.14 11.89 6.48
N LEU A 32 -8.10 12.01 5.65
CA LEU A 32 -6.90 11.18 5.77
C LEU A 32 -6.15 11.45 7.08
N ASP A 33 -5.96 12.71 7.44
CA ASP A 33 -5.28 13.10 8.69
C ASP A 33 -6.07 12.64 9.93
N TYR A 34 -7.40 12.54 9.84
CA TYR A 34 -8.24 11.99 10.92
C TYR A 34 -8.20 10.46 11.01
N GLU A 35 -8.35 9.75 9.89
CA GLU A 35 -8.41 8.28 9.88
C GLU A 35 -7.04 7.62 10.03
N MET A 36 -5.98 8.29 9.52
CA MET A 36 -4.64 7.72 9.39
C MET A 36 -3.57 8.76 9.81
N PRO A 37 -3.64 9.31 11.04
CA PRO A 37 -2.87 10.49 11.47
C PRO A 37 -1.34 10.33 11.44
N ASP A 38 -0.85 9.10 11.48
CA ASP A 38 0.58 8.80 11.46
C ASP A 38 1.12 8.40 10.09
N GLU A 39 0.23 8.23 9.11
CA GLU A 39 0.57 7.81 7.76
C GLU A 39 0.67 9.02 6.82
N VAL A 40 1.32 8.82 5.68
CA VAL A 40 1.49 9.89 4.69
C VAL A 40 1.10 9.42 3.30
N ILE A 41 0.70 10.37 2.47
CA ILE A 41 0.39 10.11 1.06
C ILE A 41 1.69 9.71 0.36
N ARG A 42 1.68 8.53 -0.26
CA ARG A 42 2.76 8.05 -1.13
C ARG A 42 2.57 8.57 -2.54
N LEU A 43 1.36 8.44 -3.07
CA LEU A 43 0.99 8.82 -4.42
C LEU A 43 -0.49 9.23 -4.41
N ALA A 44 -0.81 10.30 -5.11
CA ALA A 44 -2.19 10.68 -5.41
C ALA A 44 -2.34 10.80 -6.92
N GLU A 45 -3.32 10.11 -7.48
CA GLU A 45 -3.68 10.18 -8.88
C GLU A 45 -5.10 10.75 -9.00
N LEU A 46 -5.26 11.80 -9.81
CA LEU A 46 -6.55 12.34 -10.23
C LEU A 46 -7.00 11.61 -11.50
N VAL A 47 -8.22 11.09 -11.49
CA VAL A 47 -8.97 10.68 -12.67
C VAL A 47 -9.97 11.79 -12.98
N PRO A 48 -9.79 12.53 -14.09
CA PRO A 48 -10.69 13.63 -14.45
C PRO A 48 -12.16 13.19 -14.42
N GLU A 49 -13.01 14.06 -13.88
CA GLU A 49 -14.47 13.88 -13.73
C GLU A 49 -14.92 12.79 -12.74
N HIS A 50 -14.03 11.92 -12.27
CA HIS A 50 -14.41 10.79 -11.41
C HIS A 50 -13.93 10.94 -9.96
N GLY A 51 -12.64 11.19 -9.76
CA GLY A 51 -12.12 11.32 -8.40
C GLY A 51 -10.63 11.08 -8.27
N TYR A 52 -10.22 10.73 -7.06
CA TYR A 52 -8.84 10.49 -6.69
C TYR A 52 -8.65 9.05 -6.22
N GLU A 53 -7.52 8.45 -6.60
CA GLU A 53 -6.96 7.26 -5.97
C GLU A 53 -5.69 7.67 -5.20
N ILE A 54 -5.67 7.36 -3.90
CA ILE A 54 -4.60 7.77 -2.99
C ILE A 54 -3.96 6.53 -2.38
N GLU A 55 -2.67 6.34 -2.66
CA GLU A 55 -1.84 5.33 -2.03
C GLU A 55 -1.18 5.91 -0.78
N MET A 56 -1.34 5.24 0.36
CA MET A 56 -0.77 5.62 1.65
C MET A 56 0.52 4.84 1.92
N LYS A 57 1.45 5.43 2.68
CA LYS A 57 2.62 4.76 3.23
C LYS A 57 2.78 5.04 4.71
N SER A 58 3.40 4.10 5.41
CA SER A 58 3.46 4.09 6.88
C SER A 58 4.18 5.31 7.45
N TRP A 59 5.31 5.72 6.85
CA TRP A 59 6.10 6.86 7.34
C TRP A 59 6.75 7.68 6.22
N SER A 60 7.07 8.95 6.50
CA SER A 60 7.74 9.84 5.57
C SER A 60 9.27 9.69 5.56
N PHE A 61 9.87 9.31 6.69
CA PHE A 61 11.32 9.36 6.90
C PHE A 61 12.09 8.15 6.34
N PHE A 62 11.40 7.07 5.95
CA PHE A 62 11.95 5.95 5.17
C PHE A 62 10.85 5.21 4.38
N ASP A 63 11.24 4.45 3.36
CA ASP A 63 10.34 3.50 2.67
C ASP A 63 10.35 2.18 3.44
N PHE A 64 9.17 1.69 3.85
CA PHE A 64 9.05 0.44 4.57
C PHE A 64 8.66 -0.71 3.63
N GLU A 65 9.25 -1.88 3.85
CA GLU A 65 8.98 -3.11 3.10
C GLU A 65 7.50 -3.48 3.12
N LEU A 66 6.85 -3.26 4.26
CA LEU A 66 5.42 -3.54 4.45
C LEU A 66 4.51 -2.61 3.65
N ASP A 67 5.01 -1.47 3.14
CA ASP A 67 4.20 -0.59 2.30
C ASP A 67 3.90 -1.22 0.92
N TYR A 68 4.70 -2.19 0.47
CA TYR A 68 4.53 -2.85 -0.84
C TYR A 68 3.50 -3.98 -0.83
N GLU A 69 3.12 -4.47 0.34
CA GLU A 69 2.03 -5.43 0.51
C GLU A 69 0.68 -4.75 0.83
N ARG A 70 0.65 -3.42 0.85
CA ARG A 70 -0.57 -2.65 1.08
C ARG A 70 -1.53 -2.76 -0.09
N ASN A 71 -2.81 -2.77 0.25
CA ASN A 71 -3.93 -2.79 -0.69
C ASN A 71 -5.16 -2.10 -0.10
N ASP A 72 -4.89 -0.95 0.50
CA ASP A 72 -5.85 -0.11 1.20
C ASP A 72 -5.85 1.32 0.65
N ASN A 73 -5.55 1.46 -0.65
CA ASN A 73 -5.72 2.71 -1.39
C ASN A 73 -7.09 3.32 -1.07
N LYS A 74 -7.09 4.63 -0.87
CA LYS A 74 -8.27 5.41 -0.55
C LYS A 74 -8.82 6.05 -1.81
N TYR A 75 -10.14 6.11 -1.89
CA TYR A 75 -10.85 6.67 -3.04
C TYR A 75 -11.69 7.85 -2.57
N PHE A 76 -11.66 8.93 -3.34
CA PHE A 76 -12.42 10.14 -3.07
C PHE A 76 -13.06 10.62 -4.37
N ASN A 77 -14.24 11.23 -4.33
CA ASN A 77 -14.79 11.90 -5.51
C ASN A 77 -14.06 13.23 -5.78
N ILE A 78 -14.41 13.91 -6.89
CA ILE A 78 -13.85 15.23 -7.24
C ILE A 78 -13.99 16.27 -6.12
N ASP A 79 -15.07 16.21 -5.32
CA ASP A 79 -15.33 17.15 -4.22
C ASP A 79 -14.57 16.80 -2.92
N GLY A 80 -13.83 15.69 -2.92
CA GLY A 80 -13.08 15.20 -1.76
C GLY A 80 -13.92 14.50 -0.69
N ARG A 81 -15.13 14.05 -1.04
CA ARG A 81 -15.88 13.09 -0.23
C ARG A 81 -15.26 11.71 -0.41
N LYS A 82 -14.96 11.04 0.70
CA LYS A 82 -14.50 9.66 0.70
C LYS A 82 -15.55 8.75 0.05
N LEU A 83 -15.07 7.85 -0.81
CA LEU A 83 -15.87 6.82 -1.45
C LEU A 83 -15.66 5.50 -0.71
N GLU A 84 -16.75 4.86 -0.31
CA GLU A 84 -16.73 3.55 0.32
C GLU A 84 -17.42 2.54 -0.58
N SER A 85 -16.76 1.41 -0.83
CA SER A 85 -17.33 0.38 -1.68
C SER A 85 -17.99 -0.71 -0.84
N SER A 86 -19.27 -0.95 -1.11
CA SER A 86 -20.10 -1.92 -0.39
C SER A 86 -19.86 -3.37 -0.84
N THR A 87 -19.20 -3.53 -2.00
CA THR A 87 -19.03 -4.80 -2.70
C THR A 87 -17.58 -5.31 -2.76
N LEU A 88 -16.62 -4.67 -2.06
CA LEU A 88 -15.20 -5.10 -2.06
C LEU A 88 -14.99 -6.46 -1.37
N LYS A 89 -15.35 -7.54 -2.03
CA LYS A 89 -14.82 -8.86 -1.73
C LYS A 89 -13.41 -8.93 -2.30
N LYS A 90 -12.45 -8.65 -1.42
CA LYS A 90 -11.01 -8.84 -1.66
C LYS A 90 -10.74 -10.35 -1.74
N ASP A 91 -10.13 -10.81 -2.82
CA ASP A 91 -9.55 -12.15 -2.85
C ASP A 91 -8.33 -12.22 -1.91
N GLU A 92 -7.70 -13.39 -1.82
CA GLU A 92 -6.54 -13.61 -0.94
C GLU A 92 -5.36 -12.68 -1.28
N TRP A 93 -5.29 -12.15 -2.51
CA TRP A 93 -4.31 -11.14 -2.94
C TRP A 93 -4.81 -9.70 -2.75
N GLY A 94 -6.09 -9.54 -2.45
CA GLY A 94 -6.83 -8.29 -2.35
C GLY A 94 -7.25 -7.70 -3.70
N ASN A 95 -7.15 -8.47 -4.78
CA ASN A 95 -7.79 -8.11 -6.04
C ASN A 95 -9.31 -8.32 -5.91
N LYS A 96 -10.12 -7.58 -6.69
CA LYS A 96 -11.57 -7.77 -6.72
C LYS A 96 -11.87 -9.17 -7.25
N LYS A 97 -12.63 -9.97 -6.49
CA LYS A 97 -13.12 -11.28 -6.91
C LYS A 97 -14.36 -11.11 -7.81
N ASP A 98 -14.23 -10.39 -8.91
CA ASP A 98 -15.30 -10.30 -9.91
C ASP A 98 -15.04 -11.30 -11.05
N GLN A 99 -15.92 -12.29 -11.15
CA GLN A 99 -15.92 -13.35 -12.17
C GLN A 99 -16.42 -12.87 -13.54
N SER A 100 -16.88 -11.62 -13.68
CA SER A 100 -17.42 -11.09 -14.94
C SER A 100 -16.42 -10.24 -15.76
N ILE A 101 -15.31 -9.79 -15.17
CA ILE A 101 -14.43 -8.80 -15.80
C ILE A 101 -13.36 -9.49 -16.66
N LYS A 102 -13.67 -9.59 -17.96
CA LYS A 102 -12.73 -9.87 -19.06
C LYS A 102 -11.59 -8.84 -19.03
N ASP A 103 -10.38 -9.32 -18.76
CA ASP A 103 -9.06 -8.74 -19.02
C ASP A 103 -8.96 -7.29 -19.52
N LYS A 104 -9.37 -6.31 -18.71
CA LYS A 104 -8.97 -4.91 -18.88
C LYS A 104 -8.52 -4.35 -17.53
N ARG A 105 -7.19 -4.12 -17.47
CA ARG A 105 -6.37 -3.48 -16.43
C ARG A 105 -6.95 -3.45 -15.01
N LYS A 106 -6.84 -4.59 -14.33
CA LYS A 106 -7.23 -4.75 -12.91
C LYS A 106 -6.28 -3.99 -11.99
N LYS A 107 -6.85 -3.32 -10.99
CA LYS A 107 -6.25 -2.68 -9.81
C LYS A 107 -4.84 -3.20 -9.47
N ARG A 108 -3.90 -2.28 -9.23
CA ARG A 108 -2.53 -2.56 -8.75
C ARG A 108 -2.58 -3.16 -7.34
N GLY A 109 -2.95 -4.44 -7.24
CA GLY A 109 -2.83 -5.21 -6.01
C GLY A 109 -1.40 -5.19 -5.47
N PRO A 110 -1.19 -5.70 -4.25
CA PRO A 110 0.13 -5.72 -3.63
C PRO A 110 1.09 -6.49 -4.54
N CYS A 111 2.32 -6.01 -4.65
CA CYS A 111 3.27 -6.62 -5.58
C CYS A 111 3.75 -7.99 -5.09
N PHE A 112 3.88 -8.12 -3.77
CA PHE A 112 4.14 -9.34 -3.04
C PHE A 112 3.45 -9.23 -1.67
N LYS A 113 3.36 -10.34 -0.95
CA LYS A 113 2.91 -10.38 0.45
C LYS A 113 3.91 -11.14 1.28
N PHE A 114 4.17 -10.72 2.52
CA PHE A 114 4.97 -11.54 3.41
C PHE A 114 4.20 -12.78 3.87
N VAL A 115 4.92 -13.90 3.98
CA VAL A 115 4.47 -15.05 4.76
C VAL A 115 4.88 -14.78 6.19
N TYR A 116 3.87 -14.60 7.03
CA TYR A 116 4.05 -14.33 8.46
C TYR A 116 4.26 -15.64 9.25
N PRO A 117 4.90 -15.57 10.43
CA PRO A 117 5.41 -14.37 11.09
C PRO A 117 6.73 -13.87 10.50
N ILE A 118 6.97 -12.57 10.64
CA ILE A 118 8.26 -11.93 10.35
C ILE A 118 8.70 -11.09 11.56
N SER A 119 9.97 -10.73 11.62
CA SER A 119 10.51 -9.93 12.71
C SER A 119 11.51 -8.88 12.20
N TYR A 120 11.67 -7.83 13.00
CA TYR A 120 12.57 -6.73 12.76
C TYR A 120 13.45 -6.49 13.98
N GLU A 121 14.74 -6.30 13.76
CA GLU A 121 15.68 -5.78 14.75
C GLU A 121 15.66 -4.24 14.75
N MET A 122 15.52 -3.67 15.94
CA MET A 122 15.49 -2.22 16.18
C MET A 122 16.89 -1.65 16.41
N SER A 123 17.03 -0.33 16.39
CA SER A 123 18.33 0.33 16.66
C SER A 123 18.79 0.20 18.12
N ASP A 124 17.86 0.00 19.06
CA ASP A 124 18.15 -0.25 20.47
C ASP A 124 18.45 -1.74 20.79
N GLY A 125 18.48 -2.60 19.77
CA GLY A 125 18.69 -4.05 19.91
C GLY A 125 17.43 -4.84 20.30
N SER A 126 16.29 -4.17 20.50
CA SER A 126 15.01 -4.86 20.69
C SER A 126 14.53 -5.50 19.39
N THR A 127 13.59 -6.45 19.50
CA THR A 127 12.99 -7.13 18.34
C THR A 127 11.48 -6.98 18.35
N ILE A 128 10.92 -6.53 17.21
CA ILE A 128 9.48 -6.51 16.97
C ILE A 128 9.14 -7.66 16.04
N SER A 129 8.12 -8.44 16.37
CA SER A 129 7.60 -9.51 15.52
C SER A 129 6.08 -9.50 15.49
N GLY A 130 5.48 -10.12 14.48
CA GLY A 130 4.02 -10.20 14.39
C GLY A 130 3.55 -11.21 13.36
N ASN A 131 2.28 -11.59 13.47
CA ASN A 131 1.62 -12.57 12.59
C ASN A 131 0.90 -11.91 11.42
N ASN A 132 0.88 -10.58 11.37
CA ASN A 132 0.35 -9.81 10.25
C ASN A 132 0.92 -8.39 10.27
N ARG A 133 0.70 -7.67 9.16
CA ARG A 133 1.16 -6.28 8.96
C ARG A 133 0.72 -5.33 10.07
N LYS A 134 -0.53 -5.47 10.52
CA LYS A 134 -1.16 -4.52 11.44
C LYS A 134 -0.54 -4.62 12.82
N GLU A 135 -0.25 -5.84 13.29
CA GLU A 135 0.46 -6.08 14.55
C GLU A 135 1.85 -5.44 14.56
N ILE A 136 2.62 -5.66 13.49
CA ILE A 136 3.97 -5.06 13.37
C ILE A 136 3.88 -3.54 13.30
N TYR A 137 2.95 -3.00 12.51
CA TYR A 137 2.76 -1.56 12.39
C TYR A 137 2.43 -0.89 13.73
N ILE A 138 1.57 -1.51 14.54
CA ILE A 138 1.20 -0.98 15.87
C ILE A 138 2.44 -0.94 16.79
N GLN A 139 3.18 -2.04 16.89
CA GLN A 139 4.40 -2.10 17.70
C GLN A 139 5.46 -1.10 17.22
N MET A 140 5.64 -0.98 15.90
CA MET A 140 6.60 -0.05 15.31
C MET A 140 6.22 1.42 15.59
N LYS A 141 4.92 1.71 15.58
CA LYS A 141 4.39 3.03 15.94
C LYS A 141 4.70 3.37 17.40
N GLU A 142 4.56 2.41 18.32
CA GLU A 142 4.93 2.60 19.73
C GLU A 142 6.44 2.80 19.90
N TYR A 143 7.25 2.00 19.21
CA TYR A 143 8.70 2.14 19.19
C TYR A 143 9.14 3.54 18.77
N PHE A 144 8.61 4.06 17.65
CA PHE A 144 8.98 5.39 17.16
C PHE A 144 8.44 6.55 18.00
N LYS A 145 7.38 6.34 18.79
CA LYS A 145 6.91 7.34 19.75
C LYS A 145 7.91 7.50 20.90
N LEU A 146 8.53 6.41 21.34
CA LEU A 146 9.48 6.41 22.46
C LEU A 146 10.90 6.78 22.01
N ASN A 147 11.36 6.24 20.87
CA ASN A 147 12.74 6.38 20.41
C ASN A 147 12.96 7.48 19.37
N GLY A 148 11.87 8.07 18.85
CA GLY A 148 11.92 9.13 17.84
C GLY A 148 11.92 8.62 16.39
N LYS A 149 11.35 9.45 15.50
CA LYS A 149 11.20 9.19 14.06
C LYS A 149 12.43 9.71 13.30
N SER A 150 13.49 8.90 13.20
CA SER A 150 14.73 9.24 12.47
C SER A 150 15.15 8.12 11.51
N LYS A 151 15.97 8.47 10.52
CA LYS A 151 16.55 7.47 9.60
C LYS A 151 17.52 6.51 10.30
N GLU A 152 18.15 6.96 11.39
CA GLU A 152 19.08 6.16 12.20
C GLU A 152 18.36 5.05 12.96
N ASN A 153 17.10 5.30 13.34
CA ASN A 153 16.23 4.33 13.99
C ASN A 153 15.53 3.37 13.01
N ARG A 154 16.02 3.25 11.77
CA ARG A 154 15.38 2.39 10.76
C ARG A 154 15.45 0.91 11.19
N PRO A 155 14.31 0.22 11.32
CA PRO A 155 14.25 -1.21 11.60
C PRO A 155 14.90 -2.05 10.50
N LYS A 156 15.56 -3.14 10.86
CA LYS A 156 16.15 -4.11 9.93
C LYS A 156 15.30 -5.37 9.92
N LEU A 157 14.82 -5.78 8.74
CA LEU A 157 14.09 -7.03 8.60
C LEU A 157 15.03 -8.22 8.87
N ASN A 158 14.63 -9.12 9.76
CA ASN A 158 15.37 -10.33 10.04
C ASN A 158 15.17 -11.33 8.89
N LEU A 159 16.27 -11.68 8.21
CA LEU A 159 16.29 -12.61 7.08
C LEU A 159 16.79 -13.99 7.54
N PRO A 160 16.41 -15.07 6.85
CA PRO A 160 15.56 -15.12 5.66
C PRO A 160 14.06 -14.91 5.98
N VAL A 161 13.32 -14.42 4.99
CA VAL A 161 11.85 -14.34 5.02
C VAL A 161 11.25 -15.01 3.79
N GLN A 162 9.97 -15.37 3.88
CA GLN A 162 9.24 -15.90 2.74
C GLN A 162 8.23 -14.86 2.26
N ILE A 163 8.09 -14.74 0.95
CA ILE A 163 7.10 -13.91 0.30
C ILE A 163 6.23 -14.75 -0.62
N LEU A 164 5.01 -14.30 -0.83
CA LEU A 164 4.15 -14.74 -1.91
C LEU A 164 4.28 -13.74 -3.05
N THR A 165 4.15 -14.20 -4.28
CA THR A 165 4.11 -13.39 -5.52
C THR A 165 3.10 -14.00 -6.49
N LEU A 166 2.59 -13.22 -7.44
CA LEU A 166 1.80 -13.76 -8.54
C LEU A 166 2.67 -13.99 -9.77
N ASP A 167 2.49 -15.14 -10.41
CA ASP A 167 3.13 -15.42 -11.70
C ASP A 167 2.34 -14.87 -12.89
N LYS A 168 2.84 -15.11 -14.11
CA LYS A 168 2.19 -14.67 -15.35
C LYS A 168 0.76 -15.23 -15.50
N ASN A 169 0.46 -16.36 -14.88
CA ASN A 169 -0.84 -17.03 -14.90
C ASN A 169 -1.68 -16.71 -13.65
N LYS A 170 -1.31 -15.68 -12.87
CA LYS A 170 -1.98 -15.26 -11.62
C LYS A 170 -2.02 -16.36 -10.56
N LYS A 171 -1.09 -17.33 -10.60
CA LYS A 171 -0.93 -18.32 -9.54
C LYS A 171 0.00 -17.77 -8.47
N VAL A 172 -0.36 -18.03 -7.22
CA VAL A 172 0.46 -17.66 -6.06
C VAL A 172 1.70 -18.56 -6.03
N GLN A 173 2.88 -17.94 -6.01
CA GLN A 173 4.17 -18.59 -5.85
C GLN A 173 4.83 -18.11 -4.57
N LYS A 174 5.38 -19.06 -3.80
CA LYS A 174 6.14 -18.78 -2.58
C LYS A 174 7.63 -18.71 -2.92
N LYS A 175 8.31 -17.67 -2.47
CA LYS A 175 9.74 -17.44 -2.66
C LYS A 175 10.40 -17.12 -1.33
N GLU A 176 11.61 -17.62 -1.12
CA GLU A 176 12.45 -17.24 0.00
C GLU A 176 13.35 -16.07 -0.41
N ILE A 177 13.53 -15.13 0.51
CA ILE A 177 14.38 -13.96 0.39
C ILE A 177 15.39 -14.03 1.53
N SER A 178 16.64 -14.33 1.19
CA SER A 178 17.73 -14.52 2.16
C SER A 178 18.64 -13.30 2.31
N ASN A 179 18.55 -12.35 1.38
CA ASN A 179 19.32 -11.11 1.42
C ASN A 179 18.45 -9.89 1.10
N ILE A 180 18.88 -8.72 1.57
CA ILE A 180 18.12 -7.48 1.43
C ILE A 180 18.12 -6.95 -0.02
N ASP A 181 19.10 -7.32 -0.83
CA ASP A 181 19.25 -6.81 -2.19
C ASP A 181 18.25 -7.46 -3.16
N ASP A 182 17.91 -8.72 -2.95
CA ASP A 182 16.79 -9.40 -3.62
C ASP A 182 15.47 -8.69 -3.29
N LEU A 183 15.27 -8.31 -2.03
CA LEU A 183 14.09 -7.58 -1.59
C LEU A 183 14.00 -6.20 -2.24
N LYS A 184 15.12 -5.45 -2.28
CA LYS A 184 15.19 -4.15 -2.98
C LYS A 184 14.91 -4.28 -4.47
N SER A 185 15.40 -5.35 -5.10
CA SER A 185 15.18 -5.61 -6.53
C SER A 185 13.70 -5.86 -6.81
N LEU A 186 13.01 -6.58 -5.93
CA LEU A 186 11.55 -6.71 -5.98
C LEU A 186 10.87 -5.35 -5.85
N TRP A 187 11.25 -4.49 -4.90
CA TRP A 187 10.63 -3.15 -4.78
C TRP A 187 10.78 -2.33 -6.05
N LYS A 188 11.95 -2.35 -6.69
CA LYS A 188 12.19 -1.63 -7.95
C LYS A 188 11.25 -2.13 -9.06
N TYR A 189 11.09 -3.45 -9.17
CA TYR A 189 10.12 -4.03 -10.10
C TYR A 189 8.68 -3.58 -9.78
N CYS A 190 8.31 -3.59 -8.50
CA CYS A 190 7.00 -3.12 -8.03
C CYS A 190 6.74 -1.64 -8.29
N LYS A 191 7.78 -0.78 -8.24
CA LYS A 191 7.65 0.66 -8.56
C LYS A 191 7.48 0.87 -10.07
N ARG A 192 8.25 0.15 -10.91
CA ARG A 192 8.19 0.28 -12.38
C ARG A 192 6.85 -0.17 -12.98
N SER A 193 6.22 -1.22 -12.42
CA SER A 193 4.86 -1.62 -12.84
C SER A 193 3.78 -0.61 -12.45
N LYS A 194 4.10 0.34 -11.55
CA LYS A 194 3.23 1.45 -11.15
C LYS A 194 3.43 2.74 -11.95
N GLY A 195 4.13 2.71 -13.08
CA GLY A 195 4.15 3.83 -14.04
C GLY A 195 4.87 5.08 -13.54
N SER A 196 6.00 4.90 -12.84
CA SER A 196 6.97 5.98 -12.64
C SER A 196 8.12 5.82 -13.64
N ASP A 197 7.96 6.41 -14.82
CA ASP A 197 9.08 6.90 -15.64
C ASP A 197 9.00 8.44 -15.67
#